data_AF-A0A9D8SDR6-F1
#
_entry.id   AF-A0A9D8SDR6-F1
#
_cell.length_a   1.000
_cell.length_b   1.000
_cell.length_c   1.000
_cell.angle_alpha   90.00
_cell.angle_beta   90.00
_cell.angle_gamma   90.00
#
_symmetry.space_group_name_H-M   'P 1'
#
loop_
_entity.id
_entity.type
_entity.pdbx_description
1 polymer ?
#
loop_
_entity_poly.entity_id
_entity_poly.type
_entity_poly.pdbx_seq_one_letter_code
_entity_poly.pdbx_strand_id
1 'polypeptide(L)'
;QLGDYINYTDAEKWGNEELLKPFFWDGGLYGVVPAAWPIHKYRSMDGPMVVNEDLIRSINETDPREFVEKDEWTWDKLEELMPVYNHINNAGDEVKALYTTVHWLFRTIQSTNGEGFVFQDENGEYQLGLHSDKTFEAMNTAWDWAFGDYASFVYIDTSNVWENMLQAFLDNKSVLTIMNGTDLVGAENSIAYQMANFGVVPFPRGPFGNNNTTSGTTITEVRFGTFIPLLSKDPAMSAIVLNAIYEPLPGYETEESIIEYLRHNYFFDDRDVVNFVDAFNNIVYNYRNEALTDVYIGINSSKSMREWLDQYAEADEKNRAEYVVNIESTIDELFGE
;
A
#
# COMPACT_ATOMS: atom_id res chain seq x y z
N GLN A 1 -19.37 -8.65 -27.29
CA GLN A 1 -18.48 -8.57 -26.11
C GLN A 1 -17.64 -7.30 -26.26
N LEU A 2 -16.98 -6.78 -25.22
CA LEU A 2 -16.19 -5.56 -25.44
C LEU A 2 -14.97 -5.80 -26.36
N GLY A 3 -14.41 -7.02 -26.34
CA GLY A 3 -13.23 -7.40 -27.13
C GLY A 3 -13.41 -7.33 -28.64
N ASP A 4 -14.66 -7.18 -29.10
CA ASP A 4 -14.96 -6.96 -30.52
C ASP A 4 -14.64 -5.52 -30.98
N TYR A 5 -14.51 -4.59 -30.03
CA TYR A 5 -14.39 -3.15 -30.28
C TYR A 5 -13.17 -2.51 -29.63
N ILE A 6 -12.59 -3.18 -28.62
CA ILE A 6 -11.48 -2.65 -27.84
C ILE A 6 -10.35 -3.68 -27.84
N ASN A 7 -9.14 -3.22 -28.14
CA ASN A 7 -7.94 -4.04 -28.09
C ASN A 7 -7.36 -4.04 -26.67
N TYR A 8 -7.68 -5.06 -25.88
CA TYR A 8 -7.23 -5.20 -24.51
C TYR A 8 -5.81 -5.74 -24.34
N THR A 9 -5.15 -6.14 -25.44
CA THR A 9 -3.75 -6.56 -25.38
C THR A 9 -2.80 -5.36 -25.33
N ASP A 10 -3.33 -4.14 -25.44
CA ASP A 10 -2.57 -2.91 -25.25
C ASP A 10 -2.35 -2.68 -23.76
N ALA A 11 -1.28 -3.28 -23.24
CA ALA A 11 -0.92 -3.19 -21.82
C ALA A 11 -0.49 -1.78 -21.40
N GLU A 12 -0.01 -0.98 -22.35
CA GLU A 12 0.28 0.44 -22.09
C GLU A 12 -1.01 1.17 -21.75
N LYS A 13 -2.09 0.91 -22.51
CA LYS A 13 -3.36 1.58 -22.31
C LYS A 13 -4.20 1.04 -21.16
N TRP A 14 -4.31 -0.28 -21.07
CA TRP A 14 -5.26 -0.95 -20.18
C TRP A 14 -4.64 -1.50 -18.90
N GLY A 15 -3.32 -1.36 -18.75
CA GLY A 15 -2.57 -1.98 -17.67
C GLY A 15 -2.20 -3.43 -17.98
N ASN A 16 -1.55 -4.10 -17.03
CA ASN A 16 -1.14 -5.49 -17.19
C ASN A 16 -2.33 -6.47 -17.07
N GLU A 17 -2.07 -7.74 -17.35
CA GLU A 17 -3.09 -8.80 -17.28
C GLU A 17 -3.72 -8.92 -15.89
N GLU A 18 -2.93 -8.75 -14.82
CA GLU A 18 -3.41 -8.85 -13.45
C GLU A 18 -4.41 -7.74 -13.09
N LEU A 19 -4.29 -6.53 -13.67
CA LEU A 19 -5.27 -5.44 -13.53
C LEU A 19 -6.58 -5.72 -14.27
N LEU A 20 -6.55 -6.45 -15.38
CA LEU A 20 -7.74 -6.80 -16.16
C LEU A 20 -8.46 -8.06 -15.65
N LYS A 21 -7.74 -8.94 -14.95
CA LYS A 21 -8.25 -10.21 -14.40
C LYS A 21 -9.58 -10.11 -13.66
N PRO A 22 -9.87 -9.08 -12.83
CA PRO A 22 -11.16 -8.96 -12.14
C PRO A 22 -12.36 -8.77 -13.09
N PHE A 23 -12.12 -8.31 -14.32
CA PHE A 23 -13.15 -8.04 -15.31
C PHE A 23 -13.39 -9.21 -16.28
N PHE A 24 -12.59 -10.27 -16.18
CA PHE A 24 -12.75 -11.48 -16.98
C PHE A 24 -13.74 -12.45 -16.32
N TRP A 25 -14.71 -12.92 -17.10
CA TRP A 25 -15.67 -13.94 -16.69
C TRP A 25 -16.06 -14.80 -17.88
N ASP A 26 -16.08 -16.14 -17.74
CA ASP A 26 -16.50 -17.07 -18.80
C ASP A 26 -15.85 -16.81 -20.18
N GLY A 27 -14.55 -16.48 -20.18
CA GLY A 27 -13.78 -16.19 -21.40
C GLY A 27 -14.07 -14.81 -22.05
N GLY A 28 -14.93 -13.99 -21.45
CA GLY A 28 -15.20 -12.62 -21.89
C GLY A 28 -14.67 -11.56 -20.94
N LEU A 29 -14.31 -10.38 -21.46
CA LEU A 29 -14.00 -9.19 -20.67
C LEU A 29 -15.22 -8.26 -20.60
N TYR A 30 -15.59 -7.84 -19.39
CA TYR A 30 -16.83 -7.10 -19.12
C TYR A 30 -16.63 -5.67 -18.65
N GLY A 31 -15.42 -5.28 -18.30
CA GLY A 31 -15.07 -3.93 -17.89
C GLY A 31 -13.59 -3.66 -18.06
N VAL A 32 -13.20 -2.43 -17.73
CA VAL A 32 -11.81 -1.97 -17.72
C VAL A 32 -11.55 -1.09 -16.52
N VAL A 33 -10.28 -0.95 -16.15
CA VAL A 33 -9.87 0.12 -15.24
C VAL A 33 -9.80 1.44 -16.03
N PRO A 34 -10.34 2.55 -15.51
CA PRO A 34 -10.20 3.85 -16.14
C PRO A 34 -8.75 4.31 -16.10
N ALA A 35 -8.18 4.58 -17.29
CA ALA A 35 -6.86 5.19 -17.39
C ALA A 35 -6.91 6.67 -16.95
N ALA A 36 -5.90 7.09 -16.20
CA ALA A 36 -5.62 8.49 -15.90
C ALA A 36 -4.16 8.82 -16.15
N TRP A 37 -3.91 9.22 -17.38
CA TRP A 37 -2.58 9.55 -17.86
C TRP A 37 -2.01 10.79 -17.16
N PRO A 38 -0.68 10.86 -17.00
CA PRO A 38 0.31 9.86 -17.40
C PRO A 38 0.59 8.78 -16.34
N ILE A 39 -0.06 8.85 -15.18
CA ILE A 39 0.27 8.04 -14.00
C ILE A 39 -0.61 6.80 -13.81
N HIS A 40 -1.41 6.43 -14.82
CA HIS A 40 -2.49 5.46 -14.68
C HIS A 40 -2.00 4.08 -14.23
N LYS A 41 -0.79 3.68 -14.64
CA LYS A 41 -0.19 2.41 -14.23
C LYS A 41 0.01 2.34 -12.72
N TYR A 42 0.50 3.41 -12.10
CA TYR A 42 0.96 3.39 -10.70
C TYR A 42 -0.14 3.54 -9.65
N ARG A 43 -1.40 3.64 -10.07
CA ARG A 43 -2.53 3.84 -9.15
C ARG A 43 -2.84 2.64 -8.27
N SER A 44 -2.45 1.45 -8.73
CA SER A 44 -2.63 0.19 -8.03
C SER A 44 -1.56 -0.07 -6.97
N MET A 45 -0.50 0.75 -6.95
CA MET A 45 0.58 0.60 -5.99
C MET A 45 0.12 1.12 -4.63
N ASP A 46 0.23 0.27 -3.62
CA ASP A 46 -0.15 0.59 -2.26
C ASP A 46 0.99 0.25 -1.30
N GLY A 47 1.11 1.01 -0.24
CA GLY A 47 2.13 0.75 0.75
C GLY A 47 3.59 1.03 0.40
N PRO A 48 4.02 1.76 -0.66
CA PRO A 48 5.35 2.35 -0.60
C PRO A 48 5.51 3.21 0.67
N MET A 49 6.72 3.26 1.18
CA MET A 49 7.07 4.13 2.29
C MET A 49 7.66 5.43 1.76
N VAL A 50 7.14 6.53 2.28
CA VAL A 50 7.65 7.87 2.00
C VAL A 50 8.56 8.30 3.14
N VAL A 51 9.70 8.86 2.78
CA VAL A 51 10.80 9.19 3.67
C VAL A 51 10.92 10.71 3.77
N ASN A 52 10.89 11.26 4.99
CA ASN A 52 11.18 12.65 5.24
C ASN A 52 12.71 12.85 5.35
N GLU A 53 13.33 13.28 4.25
CA GLU A 53 14.79 13.38 4.17
C GLU A 53 15.36 14.42 5.13
N ASP A 54 14.63 15.50 5.38
CA ASP A 54 15.09 16.58 6.25
C ASP A 54 15.19 16.11 7.70
N LEU A 55 14.24 15.27 8.15
CA LEU A 55 14.30 14.66 9.46
C LEU A 55 15.47 13.68 9.59
N ILE A 56 15.73 12.83 8.59
CA ILE A 56 16.88 11.91 8.59
C ILE A 56 18.20 12.68 8.66
N ARG A 57 18.35 13.72 7.83
CA ARG A 57 19.55 14.57 7.84
C ARG A 57 19.74 15.25 9.20
N SER A 58 18.65 15.62 9.87
CA SER A 58 18.71 16.31 11.17
C SER A 58 19.31 15.45 12.30
N ILE A 59 19.14 14.13 12.22
CA ILE A 59 19.71 13.16 13.16
C ILE A 59 21.01 12.53 12.65
N ASN A 60 21.49 12.95 11.47
CA ASN A 60 22.69 12.43 10.83
C ASN A 60 22.66 10.90 10.68
N GLU A 61 21.51 10.37 10.25
CA GLU A 61 21.38 8.95 9.94
C GLU A 61 21.40 8.62 8.45
N THR A 62 21.57 7.33 8.20
CA THR A 62 21.55 6.70 6.89
C THR A 62 20.15 6.76 6.29
N ASP A 63 20.12 7.11 5.01
CA ASP A 63 18.92 7.14 4.20
C ASP A 63 18.42 5.72 3.89
N PRO A 64 17.14 5.39 4.11
CA PRO A 64 16.51 4.11 3.76
C PRO A 64 16.83 3.62 2.35
N ARG A 65 16.97 4.55 1.39
CA ARG A 65 17.28 4.21 -0.01
C ARG A 65 18.63 3.50 -0.15
N GLU A 66 19.60 3.80 0.72
CA GLU A 66 20.87 3.08 0.72
C GLU A 66 20.74 1.62 1.13
N PHE A 67 19.80 1.29 2.04
CA PHE A 67 19.54 -0.09 2.41
C PHE A 67 18.80 -0.83 1.30
N VAL A 68 17.95 -0.14 0.54
CA VAL A 68 17.30 -0.71 -0.65
C VAL A 68 18.35 -1.07 -1.70
N GLU A 69 19.27 -0.14 -2.02
CA GLU A 69 20.35 -0.37 -2.99
C GLU A 69 21.29 -1.52 -2.61
N LYS A 70 21.46 -1.76 -1.31
CA LYS A 70 22.30 -2.83 -0.76
C LYS A 70 21.55 -4.14 -0.51
N ASP A 71 20.25 -4.19 -0.80
CA ASP A 71 19.37 -5.33 -0.51
C ASP A 71 19.28 -5.71 0.99
N GLU A 72 19.41 -4.70 1.84
CA GLU A 72 19.38 -4.80 3.31
C GLU A 72 18.05 -4.30 3.90
N TRP A 73 17.14 -3.78 3.08
CA TRP A 73 15.86 -3.20 3.51
C TRP A 73 14.83 -4.26 3.89
N THR A 74 14.83 -4.63 5.17
CA THR A 74 14.05 -5.71 5.79
C THR A 74 13.29 -5.22 7.02
N TRP A 75 12.32 -5.99 7.53
CA TRP A 75 11.63 -5.66 8.78
C TRP A 75 12.62 -5.47 9.93
N ASP A 76 13.54 -6.42 10.13
CA ASP A 76 14.60 -6.32 11.13
C ASP A 76 15.42 -5.02 11.01
N LYS A 77 15.72 -4.61 9.77
CA LYS A 77 16.43 -3.35 9.51
C LYS A 77 15.59 -2.14 9.91
N LEU A 78 14.30 -2.12 9.57
CA LEU A 78 13.42 -1.03 9.97
C LEU A 78 13.25 -1.01 11.50
N GLU A 79 13.09 -2.17 12.14
CA GLU A 79 13.02 -2.31 13.60
C GLU A 79 14.27 -1.78 14.31
N GLU A 80 15.47 -2.04 13.75
CA GLU A 80 16.73 -1.45 14.24
C GLU A 80 16.74 0.08 14.15
N LEU A 81 16.15 0.64 13.08
CA LEU A 81 16.13 2.08 12.80
C LEU A 81 15.02 2.82 13.54
N MET A 82 13.92 2.17 13.89
CA MET A 82 12.76 2.80 14.54
C MET A 82 13.14 3.58 15.82
N PRO A 83 13.94 3.02 16.75
CA PRO A 83 14.40 3.78 17.92
C PRO A 83 15.24 5.01 17.57
N VAL A 84 15.99 4.97 16.46
CA VAL A 84 16.87 6.06 16.03
C VAL A 84 16.07 7.16 15.32
N TYR A 85 15.11 6.77 14.49
CA TYR A 85 14.21 7.67 13.78
C TYR A 85 13.21 8.33 14.73
N ASN A 86 12.92 7.73 15.88
CA ASN A 86 12.13 8.33 16.94
C ASN A 86 12.98 9.31 17.79
N HIS A 87 12.78 10.61 17.62
CA HIS A 87 13.59 11.65 18.26
C HIS A 87 12.79 12.92 18.57
N ILE A 88 13.42 13.89 19.22
CA ILE A 88 12.89 15.25 19.38
C ILE A 88 13.53 16.14 18.31
N ASN A 89 12.72 16.79 17.48
CA ASN A 89 13.23 17.68 16.44
C ASN A 89 13.72 19.02 17.01
N ASN A 90 14.27 19.88 16.15
CA ASN A 90 14.79 21.19 16.55
C ASN A 90 13.73 22.16 17.12
N ALA A 91 12.44 21.93 16.83
CA ALA A 91 11.34 22.71 17.39
C ALA A 91 10.93 22.24 18.79
N GLY A 92 11.46 21.11 19.26
CA GLY A 92 11.10 20.49 20.53
C GLY A 92 9.90 19.54 20.42
N ASP A 93 9.44 19.24 19.21
CA ASP A 93 8.34 18.31 18.98
C ASP A 93 8.86 16.87 18.89
N GLU A 94 8.04 15.94 19.37
CA GLU A 94 8.31 14.52 19.21
C GLU A 94 8.05 14.09 17.76
N VAL A 95 9.03 13.37 17.20
CA VAL A 95 8.98 12.75 15.88
C VAL A 95 8.95 11.25 16.07
N LYS A 96 7.96 10.59 15.47
CA LYS A 96 7.85 9.13 15.44
C LYS A 96 8.61 8.54 14.27
N ALA A 97 9.05 7.29 14.38
CA ALA A 97 9.70 6.61 13.26
C ALA A 97 8.73 6.43 12.10
N LEU A 98 7.52 5.95 12.39
CA LEU A 98 6.48 5.66 11.42
C LEU A 98 5.16 6.29 11.86
N TYR A 99 4.45 6.94 10.95
CA TYR A 99 3.05 7.30 11.13
C TYR A 99 2.21 6.52 10.12
N THR A 100 1.19 5.81 10.60
CA THR A 100 0.29 5.08 9.72
C THR A 100 -1.08 4.87 10.38
N THR A 101 -1.93 4.07 9.75
CA THR A 101 -3.18 3.58 10.35
C THR A 101 -3.09 2.07 10.53
N VAL A 102 -3.96 1.50 11.38
CA VAL A 102 -4.00 0.05 11.60
C VAL A 102 -4.17 -0.71 10.28
N HIS A 103 -5.10 -0.27 9.43
CA HIS A 103 -5.40 -1.00 8.20
C HIS A 103 -4.24 -0.93 7.19
N TRP A 104 -3.59 0.22 7.03
CA TRP A 104 -2.42 0.38 6.17
C TRP A 104 -1.25 -0.49 6.64
N LEU A 105 -1.00 -0.50 7.94
CA LEU A 105 0.11 -1.26 8.53
C LEU A 105 -0.08 -2.78 8.33
N PHE A 106 -1.20 -3.32 8.77
CA PHE A 106 -1.49 -4.76 8.73
C PHE A 106 -1.46 -5.29 7.31
N ARG A 107 -2.08 -4.56 6.39
CA ARG A 107 -2.14 -4.90 4.98
C ARG A 107 -0.76 -4.93 4.32
N THR A 108 0.05 -3.91 4.60
CA THR A 108 1.36 -3.75 3.93
C THR A 108 2.36 -4.76 4.47
N ILE A 109 2.41 -4.96 5.79
CA ILE A 109 3.25 -6.00 6.42
C ILE A 109 2.87 -7.37 5.85
N GLN A 110 1.59 -7.73 5.80
CA GLN A 110 1.21 -9.02 5.24
C GLN A 110 1.72 -9.21 3.80
N SER A 111 1.47 -8.23 2.93
CA SER A 111 1.81 -8.34 1.52
C SER A 111 3.32 -8.42 1.26
N THR A 112 4.14 -7.91 2.20
CA THR A 112 5.60 -7.96 2.11
C THR A 112 6.22 -9.18 2.78
N ASN A 113 5.41 -10.06 3.41
CA ASN A 113 5.87 -11.32 4.01
C ASN A 113 5.75 -12.54 3.09
N GLY A 114 5.58 -12.33 1.78
CA GLY A 114 5.61 -13.40 0.80
C GLY A 114 4.30 -14.21 0.62
N GLU A 115 3.23 -13.91 1.36
CA GLU A 115 1.88 -14.42 1.13
C GLU A 115 0.81 -13.36 1.46
N GLY A 116 -0.23 -13.29 0.64
CA GLY A 116 -1.40 -12.44 0.91
C GLY A 116 -2.56 -13.19 1.55
N PHE A 117 -3.61 -12.47 1.96
CA PHE A 117 -4.83 -13.09 2.50
C PHE A 117 -5.49 -14.10 1.58
N VAL A 118 -5.28 -13.97 0.27
CA VAL A 118 -5.64 -14.98 -0.71
C VAL A 118 -4.45 -15.19 -1.61
N PHE A 119 -4.00 -16.43 -1.75
CA PHE A 119 -2.89 -16.80 -2.62
C PHE A 119 -3.29 -18.00 -3.48
N GLN A 120 -2.59 -18.21 -4.60
CA GLN A 120 -2.72 -19.45 -5.36
C GLN A 120 -1.65 -20.43 -4.90
N ASP A 121 -2.06 -21.65 -4.58
CA ASP A 121 -1.13 -22.73 -4.28
C ASP A 121 -0.42 -23.24 -5.55
N GLU A 122 0.46 -24.24 -5.38
CA GLU A 122 1.23 -24.86 -6.48
C GLU A 122 0.35 -25.47 -7.59
N ASN A 123 -0.92 -25.75 -7.32
CA ASN A 123 -1.89 -26.29 -8.28
C ASN A 123 -2.74 -25.18 -8.95
N GLY A 124 -2.52 -23.92 -8.58
CA GLY A 124 -3.29 -22.77 -9.06
C GLY A 124 -4.63 -22.59 -8.36
N GLU A 125 -4.91 -23.35 -7.28
CA GLU A 125 -6.13 -23.19 -6.50
C GLU A 125 -5.98 -22.04 -5.50
N TYR A 126 -7.04 -21.23 -5.38
CA TYR A 126 -7.04 -20.12 -4.44
C TYR A 126 -7.26 -20.61 -3.00
N GLN A 127 -6.31 -20.28 -2.13
CA GLN A 127 -6.35 -20.59 -0.70
C GLN A 127 -6.53 -19.33 0.14
N LEU A 128 -7.16 -19.48 1.30
CA LEU A 128 -7.25 -18.42 2.30
C LEU A 128 -5.96 -18.41 3.13
N GLY A 129 -5.21 -17.31 3.02
CA GLY A 129 -3.94 -17.10 3.71
C GLY A 129 -4.05 -16.88 5.22
N LEU A 130 -5.25 -16.61 5.75
CA LEU A 130 -5.45 -16.31 7.19
C LEU A 130 -4.93 -17.41 8.13
N HIS A 131 -4.84 -18.65 7.68
CA HIS A 131 -4.34 -19.79 8.48
C HIS A 131 -2.89 -20.19 8.14
N SER A 132 -2.20 -19.42 7.29
CA SER A 132 -0.79 -19.69 6.98
C SER A 132 0.11 -19.15 8.10
N ASP A 133 1.19 -19.89 8.40
CA ASP A 133 2.22 -19.43 9.34
C ASP A 133 2.78 -18.06 8.94
N LYS A 134 2.93 -17.80 7.63
CA LYS A 134 3.43 -16.52 7.10
C LYS A 134 2.48 -15.35 7.36
N THR A 135 1.17 -15.57 7.20
CA THR A 135 0.19 -14.53 7.52
C THR A 135 0.12 -14.32 9.02
N PHE A 136 0.15 -15.37 9.83
CA PHE A 136 0.12 -15.23 11.29
C PHE A 136 1.34 -14.47 11.82
N GLU A 137 2.54 -14.78 11.31
CA GLU A 137 3.76 -14.04 11.64
C GLU A 137 3.64 -12.56 11.24
N ALA A 138 3.14 -12.27 10.03
CA ALA A 138 2.91 -10.90 9.60
C ALA A 138 1.90 -10.15 10.49
N MET A 139 0.82 -10.81 10.93
CA MET A 139 -0.17 -10.22 11.83
C MET A 139 0.43 -9.92 13.21
N ASN A 140 1.25 -10.84 13.74
CA ASN A 140 1.95 -10.61 15.00
C ASN A 140 2.96 -9.47 14.90
N THR A 141 3.77 -9.40 13.84
CA THR A 141 4.68 -8.27 13.62
C THR A 141 3.92 -6.94 13.51
N ALA A 142 2.84 -6.90 12.73
CA ALA A 142 2.02 -5.70 12.61
C ALA A 142 1.40 -5.28 13.94
N TRP A 143 1.02 -6.25 14.76
CA TRP A 143 0.54 -6.01 16.12
C TRP A 143 1.63 -5.49 17.04
N ASP A 144 2.82 -6.06 16.98
CA ASP A 144 3.95 -5.64 17.81
C ASP A 144 4.40 -4.22 17.46
N TRP A 145 4.29 -3.85 16.18
CA TRP A 145 4.52 -2.48 15.70
C TRP A 145 3.44 -1.51 16.14
N ALA A 146 2.17 -1.90 16.04
CA ALA A 146 1.05 -1.02 16.38
C ALA A 146 0.87 -0.85 17.90
N PHE A 147 1.03 -1.94 18.64
CA PHE A 147 0.58 -2.06 20.03
C PHE A 147 1.62 -2.76 20.92
N GLY A 148 2.50 -3.61 20.41
CA GLY A 148 3.55 -4.28 21.21
C GLY A 148 4.79 -3.45 21.51
N ASP A 149 5.94 -4.10 21.40
CA ASP A 149 7.25 -3.61 21.82
C ASP A 149 7.71 -2.37 21.03
N TYR A 150 7.17 -2.17 19.81
CA TYR A 150 7.53 -1.07 18.93
C TYR A 150 6.51 0.08 18.93
N ALA A 151 5.41 -0.05 19.69
CA ALA A 151 4.33 0.94 19.73
C ALA A 151 4.78 2.36 20.16
N SER A 152 5.90 2.48 20.88
CA SER A 152 6.46 3.80 21.21
C SER A 152 7.05 4.53 20.00
N PHE A 153 7.42 3.82 18.95
CA PHE A 153 8.07 4.36 17.74
C PHE A 153 7.11 4.55 16.57
N VAL A 154 5.93 3.91 16.62
CA VAL A 154 4.91 3.98 15.59
C VAL A 154 3.71 4.79 16.11
N TYR A 155 3.30 5.81 15.37
CA TYR A 155 2.02 6.46 15.59
C TYR A 155 0.95 5.77 14.75
N ILE A 156 -0.08 5.25 15.42
CA ILE A 156 -1.26 4.67 14.79
C ILE A 156 -2.42 5.66 14.90
N ASP A 157 -2.84 6.22 13.77
CA ASP A 157 -4.07 6.99 13.70
C ASP A 157 -5.28 6.04 13.67
N THR A 158 -5.98 5.98 14.80
CA THR A 158 -7.17 5.14 14.99
C THR A 158 -8.43 5.74 14.36
N SER A 159 -8.39 7.00 13.94
CA SER A 159 -9.50 7.64 13.21
C SER A 159 -9.64 7.13 11.77
N ASN A 160 -8.60 6.46 11.24
CA ASN A 160 -8.52 5.99 9.86
C ASN A 160 -8.79 7.12 8.83
N VAL A 161 -8.44 8.36 9.15
CA VAL A 161 -8.59 9.51 8.25
C VAL A 161 -7.27 9.74 7.54
N TRP A 162 -7.26 9.51 6.22
CA TRP A 162 -6.09 9.66 5.36
C TRP A 162 -5.43 11.04 5.51
N GLU A 163 -6.23 12.10 5.53
CA GLU A 163 -5.75 13.49 5.59
C GLU A 163 -4.98 13.79 6.86
N ASN A 164 -5.30 13.12 7.98
CA ASN A 164 -4.58 13.28 9.23
C ASN A 164 -3.16 12.72 9.13
N MET A 165 -3.02 11.54 8.53
CA MET A 165 -1.72 10.90 8.32
C MET A 165 -0.84 11.73 7.38
N LEU A 166 -1.38 12.17 6.24
CA LEU A 166 -0.66 13.04 5.31
C LEU A 166 -0.25 14.34 5.99
N GLN A 167 -1.17 15.02 6.68
CA GLN A 167 -0.86 16.28 7.35
C GLN A 167 0.18 16.10 8.47
N ALA A 168 0.10 15.02 9.25
CA ALA A 168 1.08 14.74 10.29
C ALA A 168 2.50 14.54 9.71
N PHE A 169 2.61 13.86 8.57
CA PHE A 169 3.87 13.71 7.87
C PHE A 169 4.41 15.06 7.35
N LEU A 170 3.55 15.88 6.73
CA LEU A 170 3.90 17.23 6.27
C LEU A 170 4.27 18.19 7.41
N ASP A 171 3.70 17.99 8.59
CA ASP A 171 4.02 18.71 9.83
C ASP A 171 5.34 18.23 10.48
N ASN A 172 6.09 17.33 9.84
CA ASN A 172 7.33 16.73 10.36
C ASN A 172 7.14 15.92 11.65
N LYS A 173 5.98 15.27 11.85
CA LYS A 173 5.71 14.43 13.04
C LYS A 173 6.21 13.00 12.90
N SER A 174 6.71 12.62 11.72
CA SER A 174 7.25 11.29 11.48
C SER A 174 8.29 11.26 10.38
N VAL A 175 9.27 10.36 10.53
CA VAL A 175 10.30 10.12 9.50
C VAL A 175 9.73 9.34 8.32
N LEU A 176 8.84 8.39 8.58
CA LEU A 176 8.28 7.50 7.57
C LEU A 176 6.75 7.53 7.61
N THR A 177 6.12 7.35 6.46
CA THR A 177 4.68 7.08 6.34
C THR A 177 4.40 6.08 5.23
N ILE A 178 3.30 5.33 5.35
CA ILE A 178 2.84 4.37 4.33
C ILE A 178 1.83 5.09 3.44
N MET A 179 2.02 5.07 2.12
CA MET A 179 1.12 5.77 1.19
C MET A 179 0.68 4.89 0.03
N ASN A 180 -0.29 5.36 -0.76
CA ASN A 180 -0.56 4.81 -2.08
C ASN A 180 0.17 5.62 -3.17
N GLY A 181 0.28 5.03 -4.36
CA GLY A 181 0.95 5.63 -5.51
C GLY A 181 0.28 6.92 -5.98
N THR A 182 -1.04 7.03 -5.91
CA THR A 182 -1.78 8.25 -6.32
C THR A 182 -1.55 9.46 -5.44
N ASP A 183 -1.31 9.25 -4.16
CA ASP A 183 -1.06 10.32 -3.20
C ASP A 183 0.42 10.73 -3.19
N LEU A 184 1.29 9.87 -3.71
CA LEU A 184 2.65 10.23 -4.06
C LEU A 184 2.68 11.10 -5.31
N VAL A 185 2.01 10.67 -6.38
CA VAL A 185 2.05 11.31 -7.70
C VAL A 185 0.66 11.56 -8.28
N GLY A 186 0.44 12.77 -8.83
CA GLY A 186 -0.67 13.05 -9.75
C GLY A 186 -1.97 13.62 -9.17
N ALA A 187 -2.08 13.83 -7.86
CA ALA A 187 -3.15 14.65 -7.28
C ALA A 187 -2.63 16.06 -6.94
N GLU A 188 -3.48 17.11 -6.97
CA GLU A 188 -3.07 18.48 -6.58
C GLU A 188 -2.57 18.55 -5.12
N ASN A 189 -2.99 17.58 -4.30
CA ASN A 189 -2.58 17.37 -2.93
C ASN A 189 -1.55 16.24 -2.76
N SER A 190 -0.85 15.83 -3.83
CA SER A 190 0.18 14.79 -3.69
C SER A 190 1.39 15.30 -2.88
N ILE A 191 2.13 14.40 -2.23
CA ILE A 191 3.34 14.76 -1.48
C ILE A 191 4.33 15.52 -2.35
N ALA A 192 4.50 15.10 -3.61
CA ALA A 192 5.46 15.71 -4.52
C ALA A 192 5.20 17.20 -4.80
N TYR A 193 3.97 17.70 -4.59
CA TYR A 193 3.67 19.12 -4.68
C TYR A 193 3.76 19.87 -3.34
N GLN A 194 3.74 19.14 -2.23
CA GLN A 194 3.67 19.72 -0.88
C GLN A 194 4.99 19.69 -0.12
N MET A 195 5.91 18.80 -0.51
CA MET A 195 7.19 18.61 0.16
C MET A 195 8.35 18.62 -0.84
N ALA A 196 9.38 19.41 -0.55
CA ALA A 196 10.54 19.54 -1.43
C ALA A 196 11.54 18.37 -1.30
N ASN A 197 11.74 17.88 -0.06
CA ASN A 197 12.76 16.88 0.24
C ASN A 197 12.10 15.62 0.81
N PHE A 198 11.66 14.74 -0.06
CA PHE A 198 11.14 13.43 0.31
C PHE A 198 11.82 12.36 -0.53
N GLY A 199 11.93 11.17 0.03
CA GLY A 199 12.36 9.97 -0.69
C GLY A 199 11.25 8.93 -0.76
N VAL A 200 11.40 7.95 -1.65
CA VAL A 200 10.49 6.80 -1.74
C VAL A 200 11.28 5.50 -1.68
N VAL A 201 10.80 4.58 -0.86
CA VAL A 201 11.30 3.20 -0.78
C VAL A 201 10.12 2.22 -0.79
N PRO A 202 10.29 0.99 -1.28
CA PRO A 202 9.31 -0.06 -1.03
C PRO A 202 9.15 -0.27 0.48
N PHE A 203 8.01 -0.81 0.91
CA PHE A 203 7.91 -1.29 2.29
C PHE A 203 8.95 -2.41 2.51
N PRO A 204 9.63 -2.46 3.67
CA PRO A 204 10.68 -3.46 3.89
C PRO A 204 10.14 -4.88 3.78
N ARG A 205 10.96 -5.78 3.24
CA ARG A 205 10.55 -7.18 3.08
C ARG A 205 10.52 -7.92 4.42
N GLY A 206 9.52 -8.79 4.57
CA GLY A 206 9.45 -9.73 5.67
C GLY A 206 10.36 -10.95 5.49
N PRO A 207 10.46 -11.80 6.51
CA PRO A 207 11.33 -12.97 6.51
C PRO A 207 11.02 -14.00 5.42
N PHE A 208 9.78 -14.07 4.93
CA PHE A 208 9.41 -14.91 3.78
C PHE A 208 9.12 -14.12 2.50
N GLY A 209 9.29 -12.79 2.54
CA GLY A 209 9.18 -11.92 1.37
C GLY A 209 10.35 -12.10 0.42
N ASN A 210 10.13 -11.81 -0.86
CA ASN A 210 11.21 -11.69 -1.83
C ASN A 210 11.68 -10.23 -1.89
N ASN A 211 12.83 -10.00 -2.52
CA ASN A 211 13.27 -8.64 -2.79
C ASN A 211 12.27 -8.01 -3.77
N ASN A 212 11.84 -6.79 -3.46
CA ASN A 212 10.92 -5.96 -4.25
C ASN A 212 9.43 -6.22 -4.07
N THR A 213 8.97 -7.16 -3.25
CA THR A 213 7.52 -7.25 -2.95
C THR A 213 7.02 -5.95 -2.30
N THR A 214 6.29 -5.14 -3.06
CA THR A 214 5.47 -4.05 -2.53
C THR A 214 4.01 -4.51 -2.54
N SER A 215 3.23 -4.05 -1.57
CA SER A 215 1.80 -4.35 -1.61
C SER A 215 1.16 -3.68 -2.82
N GLY A 216 0.16 -4.31 -3.42
CA GLY A 216 -0.69 -3.60 -4.36
C GLY A 216 -2.11 -4.06 -4.24
N THR A 217 -2.97 -3.15 -4.64
CA THR A 217 -4.42 -3.31 -4.68
C THR A 217 -4.79 -3.43 -6.12
N THR A 218 -5.54 -4.46 -6.49
CA THR A 218 -6.38 -4.34 -7.68
C THR A 218 -7.73 -3.68 -7.35
N ILE A 219 -8.18 -3.73 -6.08
CA ILE A 219 -9.60 -3.50 -5.78
C ILE A 219 -9.97 -2.02 -5.59
N THR A 220 -9.04 -1.18 -5.14
CA THR A 220 -9.29 0.28 -5.13
C THR A 220 -9.61 0.78 -6.54
N GLU A 221 -9.14 0.08 -7.59
CA GLU A 221 -9.44 0.35 -8.99
C GLU A 221 -10.70 -0.33 -9.52
N VAL A 222 -11.09 -1.51 -8.98
CA VAL A 222 -12.38 -2.14 -9.35
C VAL A 222 -13.57 -1.29 -8.89
N ARG A 223 -13.43 -0.50 -7.80
CA ARG A 223 -14.42 0.54 -7.44
C ARG A 223 -14.65 1.57 -8.55
N PHE A 224 -13.72 1.70 -9.48
CA PHE A 224 -13.78 2.62 -10.61
C PHE A 224 -13.93 1.94 -11.96
N GLY A 225 -14.15 0.62 -12.00
CA GLY A 225 -14.31 -0.12 -13.25
C GLY A 225 -15.33 0.55 -14.18
N THR A 226 -14.97 0.71 -15.45
CA THR A 226 -15.87 1.25 -16.47
C THR A 226 -16.48 0.10 -17.24
N PHE A 227 -17.81 0.07 -17.28
CA PHE A 227 -18.61 -1.00 -17.89
C PHE A 227 -19.57 -0.43 -18.93
N ILE A 228 -19.88 -1.23 -19.95
CA ILE A 228 -21.01 -0.92 -20.85
C ILE A 228 -22.23 -1.71 -20.37
N PRO A 229 -23.29 -1.04 -19.88
CA PRO A 229 -24.44 -1.74 -19.35
C PRO A 229 -25.21 -2.47 -20.46
N LEU A 230 -25.83 -3.60 -20.11
CA LEU A 230 -26.68 -4.37 -21.03
C LEU A 230 -27.84 -3.55 -21.63
N LEU A 231 -28.23 -2.47 -20.96
CA LEU A 231 -29.28 -1.55 -21.40
C LEU A 231 -28.78 -0.50 -22.42
N SER A 232 -27.50 -0.50 -22.78
CA SER A 232 -26.98 0.40 -23.82
C SER A 232 -27.70 0.13 -25.14
N LYS A 233 -28.25 1.20 -25.74
CA LYS A 233 -28.92 1.12 -27.03
C LYS A 233 -27.96 0.92 -28.20
N ASP A 234 -26.68 1.27 -27.98
CA ASP A 234 -25.62 1.15 -28.97
C ASP A 234 -24.30 0.80 -28.25
N PRO A 235 -24.13 -0.48 -27.85
CA PRO A 235 -22.92 -0.92 -27.15
C PRO A 235 -21.66 -0.78 -28.01
N ALA A 236 -21.77 -0.83 -29.34
CA ALA A 236 -20.66 -0.62 -30.26
C ALA A 236 -20.14 0.82 -30.17
N MET A 237 -21.04 1.81 -30.25
CA MET A 237 -20.67 3.21 -30.09
C MET A 237 -20.15 3.51 -28.68
N SER A 238 -20.77 2.93 -27.64
CA SER A 238 -20.26 3.04 -26.26
C SER A 238 -18.82 2.53 -26.15
N ALA A 239 -18.47 1.43 -26.82
CA ALA A 239 -17.13 0.87 -26.79
C ALA A 239 -16.12 1.74 -27.57
N ILE A 240 -16.52 2.30 -28.72
CA ILE A 240 -15.69 3.25 -29.47
C ILE A 240 -15.37 4.49 -28.62
N VAL A 241 -16.38 5.06 -27.96
CA VAL A 241 -16.20 6.21 -27.06
C VAL A 241 -15.28 5.84 -25.90
N LEU A 242 -15.52 4.68 -25.27
CA LEU A 242 -14.70 4.19 -24.16
C LEU A 242 -13.24 4.02 -24.58
N ASN A 243 -12.98 3.44 -25.75
CA ASN A 243 -11.63 3.34 -26.29
C ASN A 243 -11.00 4.73 -26.49
N ALA A 244 -11.74 5.69 -27.04
CA ALA A 244 -11.23 7.02 -27.33
C ALA A 244 -10.88 7.84 -26.08
N ILE A 245 -11.68 7.77 -25.01
CA ILE A 245 -11.47 8.57 -23.79
C ILE A 245 -10.27 8.11 -22.95
N TYR A 246 -9.82 6.87 -23.14
CA TYR A 246 -8.68 6.28 -22.41
C TYR A 246 -7.41 6.20 -23.27
N GLU A 247 -7.40 6.79 -24.47
CA GLU A 247 -6.15 6.90 -25.25
C GLU A 247 -5.05 7.59 -24.43
N PRO A 248 -3.79 7.12 -24.53
CA PRO A 248 -2.66 7.82 -23.96
C PRO A 248 -2.66 9.31 -24.32
N LEU A 249 -2.32 10.14 -23.34
CA LEU A 249 -2.06 11.55 -23.62
C LEU A 249 -0.86 11.66 -24.57
N PRO A 250 -0.92 12.50 -25.62
CA PRO A 250 0.20 12.66 -26.54
C PRO A 250 1.51 12.99 -25.82
N GLY A 251 2.56 12.23 -26.10
CA GLY A 251 3.86 12.30 -25.42
C GLY A 251 4.03 11.34 -24.24
N TYR A 252 2.97 10.63 -23.81
CA TYR A 252 2.96 9.69 -22.70
C TYR A 252 2.55 8.28 -23.13
N GLU A 253 2.86 7.91 -24.38
CA GLU A 253 2.46 6.64 -24.97
C GLU A 253 3.36 5.45 -24.59
N THR A 254 4.51 5.68 -23.96
CA THR A 254 5.44 4.61 -23.57
C THR A 254 5.81 4.68 -22.10
N GLU A 255 6.25 3.55 -21.55
CA GLU A 255 6.76 3.48 -20.18
C GLU A 255 7.92 4.47 -19.96
N GLU A 256 8.86 4.57 -20.92
CA GLU A 256 9.98 5.51 -20.80
C GLU A 256 9.52 6.97 -20.73
N SER A 257 8.52 7.37 -21.51
CA SER A 257 8.04 8.76 -21.48
C SER A 257 7.26 9.07 -20.20
N ILE A 258 6.60 8.07 -19.62
CA ILE A 258 5.99 8.19 -18.29
C ILE A 258 7.07 8.27 -17.19
N ILE A 259 8.10 7.43 -17.24
CA ILE A 259 9.22 7.48 -16.28
C ILE A 259 9.92 8.85 -16.34
N GLU A 260 10.13 9.38 -17.54
CA GLU A 260 10.72 10.70 -17.72
C GLU A 260 9.80 11.80 -17.16
N TYR A 261 8.49 11.67 -17.33
CA TYR A 261 7.51 12.56 -16.70
C TYR A 261 7.62 12.54 -15.18
N LEU A 262 7.67 11.36 -14.56
CA LEU A 262 7.81 11.21 -13.11
C LEU A 262 9.10 11.89 -12.62
N ARG A 263 10.23 11.66 -13.31
CA ARG A 263 11.53 12.26 -13.01
C ARG A 263 11.52 13.79 -13.13
N HIS A 264 10.76 14.34 -14.07
CA HIS A 264 10.72 15.79 -14.29
C HIS A 264 9.74 16.51 -13.37
N ASN A 265 8.66 15.85 -12.95
CA ASN A 265 7.52 16.51 -12.30
C ASN A 265 7.36 16.15 -10.82
N TYR A 266 7.86 15.00 -10.37
CA TYR A 266 7.59 14.51 -9.01
C TYR A 266 8.82 14.12 -8.22
N PHE A 267 9.80 13.48 -8.84
CA PHE A 267 10.95 12.93 -8.14
C PHE A 267 12.21 13.70 -8.51
N PHE A 268 12.87 14.29 -7.51
CA PHE A 268 14.07 15.10 -7.71
C PHE A 268 15.37 14.29 -7.54
N ASP A 269 15.27 13.05 -7.08
CA ASP A 269 16.36 12.07 -7.02
C ASP A 269 16.00 10.86 -7.91
N ASP A 270 16.94 10.44 -8.77
CA ASP A 270 16.74 9.31 -9.68
C ASP A 270 16.45 8.00 -8.93
N ARG A 271 16.94 7.86 -7.69
CA ARG A 271 16.69 6.68 -6.84
C ARG A 271 15.22 6.53 -6.50
N ASP A 272 14.50 7.63 -6.32
CA ASP A 272 13.07 7.57 -5.98
C ASP A 272 12.24 7.08 -7.16
N VAL A 273 12.58 7.51 -8.38
CA VAL A 273 11.94 7.02 -9.61
C VAL A 273 12.17 5.52 -9.75
N VAL A 274 13.41 5.07 -9.58
CA VAL A 274 13.78 3.65 -9.66
C VAL A 274 13.01 2.84 -8.61
N ASN A 275 13.06 3.25 -7.34
CA ASN A 275 12.37 2.56 -6.26
C ASN A 275 10.86 2.52 -6.48
N PHE A 276 10.26 3.61 -6.97
CA PHE A 276 8.82 3.70 -7.25
C PHE A 276 8.40 2.78 -8.40
N VAL A 277 9.16 2.78 -9.49
CA VAL A 277 8.91 1.92 -10.66
C VAL A 277 9.16 0.45 -10.33
N ASP A 278 10.22 0.14 -9.60
CA ASP A 278 10.54 -1.23 -9.15
C ASP A 278 9.49 -1.74 -8.17
N ALA A 279 9.05 -0.91 -7.22
CA ALA A 279 7.94 -1.25 -6.32
C ALA A 279 6.66 -1.58 -7.09
N PHE A 280 6.33 -0.79 -8.11
CA PHE A 280 5.18 -1.04 -8.98
C PHE A 280 5.31 -2.34 -9.78
N ASN A 281 6.46 -2.59 -10.40
CA ASN A 281 6.69 -3.77 -11.23
C ASN A 281 6.72 -5.08 -10.43
N ASN A 282 6.86 -5.00 -9.11
CA ASN A 282 6.90 -6.13 -8.19
C ASN A 282 5.71 -6.15 -7.21
N ILE A 283 4.59 -5.56 -7.61
CA ILE A 283 3.34 -5.60 -6.86
C ILE A 283 2.85 -7.04 -6.68
N VAL A 284 2.51 -7.40 -5.44
CA VAL A 284 1.65 -8.55 -5.17
C VAL A 284 0.19 -8.11 -5.18
N TYR A 285 -0.53 -8.50 -6.22
CA TYR A 285 -1.95 -8.20 -6.37
C TYR A 285 -2.81 -9.04 -5.44
N ASN A 286 -3.43 -8.38 -4.47
CA ASN A 286 -4.25 -9.04 -3.47
C ASN A 286 -5.75 -8.77 -3.75
N TYR A 287 -6.37 -9.64 -4.54
CA TYR A 287 -7.70 -9.48 -5.14
C TYR A 287 -8.89 -9.44 -4.19
N ARG A 288 -8.70 -9.62 -2.87
CA ARG A 288 -9.80 -9.58 -1.87
C ARG A 288 -9.52 -8.73 -0.63
N ASN A 289 -8.49 -7.89 -0.67
CA ASN A 289 -8.05 -7.10 0.48
C ASN A 289 -9.14 -6.17 1.04
N GLU A 290 -10.06 -5.60 0.24
CA GLU A 290 -11.08 -4.69 0.76
C GLU A 290 -12.09 -5.32 1.72
N ALA A 291 -12.51 -6.56 1.49
CA ALA A 291 -13.41 -7.23 2.42
C ALA A 291 -12.75 -7.37 3.79
N LEU A 292 -11.44 -7.62 3.83
CA LEU A 292 -10.67 -7.69 5.06
C LEU A 292 -10.27 -6.32 5.60
N THR A 293 -10.02 -5.31 4.76
CA THR A 293 -9.89 -3.90 5.18
C THR A 293 -11.16 -3.47 5.90
N ASP A 294 -12.34 -3.82 5.38
CA ASP A 294 -13.61 -3.56 6.05
C ASP A 294 -13.74 -4.37 7.34
N VAL A 295 -13.17 -5.59 7.41
CA VAL A 295 -13.05 -6.31 8.70
C VAL A 295 -12.07 -5.61 9.64
N TYR A 296 -10.90 -5.12 9.22
CA TYR A 296 -9.95 -4.39 10.08
C TYR A 296 -10.50 -3.04 10.53
N ILE A 297 -11.18 -2.32 9.64
CA ILE A 297 -11.94 -1.11 9.98
C ILE A 297 -13.07 -1.48 10.94
N GLY A 298 -13.76 -2.59 10.72
CA GLY A 298 -14.78 -3.16 11.60
C GLY A 298 -14.23 -3.51 12.99
N ILE A 299 -13.08 -4.16 13.06
CA ILE A 299 -12.35 -4.51 14.27
C ILE A 299 -11.93 -3.22 14.99
N ASN A 300 -11.25 -2.29 14.31
CA ASN A 300 -10.80 -1.01 14.88
C ASN A 300 -11.96 -0.08 15.30
N SER A 301 -13.11 -0.19 14.63
CA SER A 301 -14.33 0.54 14.99
C SER A 301 -15.19 -0.21 16.01
N SER A 302 -14.88 -1.49 16.30
CA SER A 302 -15.58 -2.26 17.31
C SER A 302 -15.29 -1.69 18.69
N LYS A 303 -16.33 -1.59 19.50
CA LYS A 303 -16.24 -1.12 20.87
C LYS A 303 -15.31 -2.00 21.71
N SER A 304 -15.36 -3.33 21.50
CA SER A 304 -14.52 -4.30 22.19
C SER A 304 -13.04 -4.11 21.89
N MET A 305 -12.64 -3.88 20.64
CA MET A 305 -11.24 -3.61 20.31
C MET A 305 -10.76 -2.29 20.88
N ARG A 306 -11.59 -1.24 20.87
CA ARG A 306 -11.24 0.06 21.49
C ARG A 306 -11.07 -0.07 23.00
N GLU A 307 -12.00 -0.76 23.66
CA GLU A 307 -11.90 -1.04 25.10
C GLU A 307 -10.69 -1.91 25.43
N TRP A 308 -10.34 -2.85 24.52
CA TRP A 308 -9.13 -3.66 24.64
C TRP A 308 -7.86 -2.82 24.44
N LEU A 309 -7.81 -1.94 23.43
CA LEU A 309 -6.69 -1.02 23.18
C LEU A 309 -6.46 -0.06 24.35
N ASP A 310 -7.55 0.49 24.91
CA ASP A 310 -7.50 1.36 26.08
C ASP A 310 -6.92 0.61 27.30
N GLN A 311 -7.37 -0.64 27.54
CA GLN A 311 -6.86 -1.49 28.61
C GLN A 311 -5.39 -1.90 28.41
N TYR A 312 -5.01 -2.18 27.16
CA TYR A 312 -3.66 -2.57 26.79
C TYR A 312 -2.67 -1.39 26.95
N ALA A 313 -3.07 -0.18 26.53
CA ALA A 313 -2.26 1.03 26.69
C ALA A 313 -1.97 1.34 28.18
N GLU A 314 -2.92 1.01 29.07
CA GLU A 314 -2.79 1.17 30.51
C GLU A 314 -2.04 0.01 31.21
N ALA A 315 -1.80 -1.11 30.52
CA ALA A 315 -1.19 -2.32 31.08
C ALA A 315 0.34 -2.25 31.13
N ASP A 316 0.93 -2.78 32.22
CA ASP A 316 2.37 -3.00 32.31
C ASP A 316 2.86 -4.11 31.36
N GLU A 317 4.18 -4.12 31.11
CA GLU A 317 4.87 -5.00 30.16
C GLU A 317 4.56 -6.50 30.35
N LYS A 318 4.28 -6.93 31.59
CA LYS A 318 3.97 -8.33 31.91
C LYS A 318 2.53 -8.70 31.55
N ASN A 319 1.60 -7.76 31.69
CA ASN A 319 0.19 -7.97 31.34
C ASN A 319 -0.06 -7.90 29.84
N ARG A 320 0.76 -7.16 29.07
CA ARG A 320 0.67 -7.06 27.61
C ARG A 320 0.80 -8.41 26.90
N ALA A 321 1.67 -9.30 27.39
CA ALA A 321 1.85 -10.65 26.86
C ALA A 321 0.59 -11.54 26.98
N GLU A 322 -0.24 -11.36 28.02
CA GLU A 322 -1.50 -12.10 28.16
C GLU A 322 -2.55 -11.66 27.13
N TYR A 323 -2.45 -10.44 26.61
CA TYR A 323 -3.40 -9.92 25.63
C TYR A 323 -3.09 -10.33 24.18
N VAL A 324 -1.84 -10.68 23.84
CA VAL A 324 -1.46 -11.21 22.51
C VAL A 324 -2.16 -12.55 22.25
N VAL A 325 -2.29 -13.39 23.28
CA VAL A 325 -3.03 -14.68 23.23
C VAL A 325 -4.51 -14.48 22.85
N ASN A 326 -5.07 -13.29 23.06
CA ASN A 326 -6.48 -13.00 22.81
C ASN A 326 -6.79 -12.68 21.34
N ILE A 327 -5.76 -12.43 20.51
CA ILE A 327 -5.93 -12.20 19.06
C ILE A 327 -6.37 -13.48 18.36
N GLU A 328 -5.75 -14.62 18.69
CA GLU A 328 -6.13 -15.93 18.14
C GLU A 328 -7.62 -16.19 18.38
N SER A 329 -8.09 -15.99 19.62
CA SER A 329 -9.51 -16.15 19.94
C SER A 329 -10.41 -15.12 19.28
N THR A 330 -9.93 -13.89 19.05
CA THR A 330 -10.70 -12.85 18.34
C THR A 330 -10.81 -13.15 16.85
N ILE A 331 -9.75 -13.66 16.22
CA ILE A 331 -9.76 -14.14 14.83
C ILE A 331 -10.71 -15.34 14.71
N ASP A 332 -10.61 -16.31 15.62
CA ASP A 332 -11.52 -17.47 15.65
C ASP A 332 -12.98 -17.05 15.86
N GLU A 333 -13.26 -16.06 16.70
CA GLU A 333 -14.62 -15.55 16.92
C GLU A 333 -15.17 -14.79 15.70
N LEU A 334 -14.31 -14.10 14.94
CA LEU A 334 -14.72 -13.31 13.77
C LEU A 334 -14.82 -14.13 12.48
N PHE A 335 -14.03 -15.20 12.35
CA PHE A 335 -13.89 -15.96 11.10
C PHE A 335 -14.17 -17.46 11.24
N GLY A 336 -14.42 -17.96 12.45
CA GLY A 336 -14.73 -19.37 12.71
C GLY A 336 -16.20 -19.71 12.50
N GLU A 337 -16.67 -19.74 11.25
CA GLU A 337 -17.76 -20.61 10.75
C GLU A 337 -17.58 -20.96 9.26
#